data_AF-A0A8E5HAX9-F1
#
_entry.id   AF-A0A8E5HAX9-F1
#
_cell.length_a   1.000
_cell.length_b   1.000
_cell.length_c   1.000
_cell.angle_alpha   90.00
_cell.angle_beta   90.00
_cell.angle_gamma   90.00
#
_symmetry.space_group_name_H-M   'P 1'
#
loop_
_entity.id
_entity.type
_entity.pdbx_description
1 polymer ?
#
loop_
_entity_poly.entity_id
_entity_poly.type
_entity_poly.pdbx_seq_one_letter_code
_entity_poly.pdbx_strand_id
1 'polypeptide(L)' 'GSLGLDIALGVGGLPRGRVIEIYGPESSGKTTLALHTIAEAQKKGGVCAFVDAEHALDPVYARKLGVDLDDLLIS' A
#
# COMPACT_ATOMS: atom_id res chain seq x y z
N GLY A 1 -4.39 3.91 -6.76
CA GLY A 1 -3.36 4.90 -6.35
C GLY A 1 -2.57 5.46 -7.52
N SER A 2 -2.44 4.71 -8.62
CA SER A 2 -1.83 5.17 -9.87
C SER A 2 -2.71 4.76 -11.03
N LEU A 3 -3.28 5.74 -11.74
CA LEU A 3 -4.17 5.48 -12.87
C LEU A 3 -3.47 4.64 -13.96
N GLY A 4 -2.19 4.89 -14.21
CA GLY A 4 -1.41 4.14 -15.21
C GLY A 4 -1.26 2.66 -14.84
N LEU A 5 -1.03 2.37 -13.55
CA LEU A 5 -0.95 0.98 -13.07
C LEU A 5 -2.32 0.30 -13.13
N ASP A 6 -3.38 0.99 -12.73
CA ASP A 6 -4.74 0.45 -12.74
C ASP A 6 -5.18 0.05 -14.16
N ILE A 7 -4.80 0.85 -15.17
CA ILE A 7 -5.00 0.54 -16.59
C ILE A 7 -4.15 -0.67 -17.01
N ALA A 8 -2.86 -0.70 -16.65
CA ALA A 8 -1.94 -1.77 -17.03
C ALA A 8 -2.36 -3.14 -16.47
N LEU A 9 -3.01 -3.17 -15.30
CA LEU A 9 -3.54 -4.40 -14.69
C LEU A 9 -4.81 -4.91 -15.38
N GLY A 10 -5.46 -4.13 -16.23
CA GLY A 10 -6.65 -4.51 -17.02
C GLY A 10 -7.96 -4.69 -16.22
N VAL A 11 -7.88 -4.80 -14.89
CA VAL A 11 -9.03 -4.98 -13.99
C VAL A 11 -9.29 -3.76 -13.10
N GLY A 12 -8.60 -2.64 -13.35
CA GLY A 12 -8.82 -1.37 -12.64
C GLY A 12 -8.18 -1.28 -11.26
N GLY A 13 -7.20 -2.14 -10.96
CA GLY A 13 -6.45 -2.13 -9.71
C GLY A 13 -6.05 -3.54 -9.24
N LEU A 14 -5.64 -3.64 -7.98
CA LEU A 14 -5.24 -4.90 -7.38
C LEU A 14 -6.46 -5.80 -7.07
N PRO A 15 -6.47 -7.08 -7.49
CA PRO A 15 -7.60 -7.98 -7.26
C PRO A 15 -7.73 -8.38 -5.79
N ARG A 16 -8.98 -8.45 -5.28
CA ARG A 16 -9.28 -8.93 -3.92
C ARG A 16 -9.20 -10.46 -3.83
N GLY A 17 -8.84 -10.98 -2.65
CA GLY A 17 -8.76 -12.42 -2.41
C GLY A 17 -7.61 -13.13 -3.13
N ARG A 18 -6.56 -12.38 -3.51
CA ARG A 18 -5.41 -12.87 -4.26
C ARG A 18 -4.11 -12.40 -3.62
N VAL A 19 -3.05 -13.19 -3.77
CA VAL A 19 -1.69 -12.79 -3.42
C VAL A 19 -1.10 -11.97 -4.56
N ILE A 20 -0.40 -10.89 -4.21
CA ILE A 20 0.27 -9.97 -5.14
C ILE A 20 1.71 -9.82 -4.68
N GLU A 21 2.65 -9.87 -5.61
CA GLU A 21 4.07 -9.62 -5.36
C GLU A 21 4.49 -8.32 -6.04
N ILE A 22 5.15 -7.43 -5.28
CA ILE A 22 5.77 -6.21 -5.79
C ILE A 22 7.25 -6.31 -5.47
N TYR A 23 8.08 -6.57 -6.48
CA TYR A 23 9.53 -6.75 -6.35
C TYR A 23 10.31 -5.72 -7.17
N GLY A 24 11.59 -5.56 -6.85
CA GLY A 24 12.48 -4.59 -7.49
C GLY A 24 13.62 -4.12 -6.58
N PRO A 25 14.58 -3.36 -7.13
CA PRO A 25 15.74 -2.85 -6.37
C PRO A 25 15.36 -2.01 -5.15
N GLU A 26 16.30 -1.83 -4.22
CA GLU A 26 16.14 -0.85 -3.14
C GLU A 26 15.80 0.54 -3.72
N SER A 27 14.96 1.29 -3.01
CA SER A 27 14.49 2.62 -3.45
C SER A 27 13.70 2.67 -4.77
N SER A 28 13.24 1.52 -5.31
CA SER A 28 12.41 1.49 -6.53
C SER A 28 10.93 1.88 -6.31
N GLY A 29 10.55 2.28 -5.10
CA GLY A 29 9.17 2.71 -4.78
C GLY A 29 8.20 1.59 -4.36
N LYS A 30 8.69 0.38 -4.07
CA LYS A 30 7.85 -0.76 -3.64
C LYS A 30 6.99 -0.44 -2.42
N THR A 31 7.63 0.05 -1.36
CA THR A 31 6.96 0.41 -0.09
C THR A 31 5.97 1.56 -0.31
N THR A 32 6.33 2.56 -1.11
CA THR A 32 5.43 3.65 -1.52
C THR A 32 4.16 3.11 -2.20
N LEU A 33 4.31 2.15 -3.12
CA LEU A 33 3.16 1.54 -3.79
C LEU A 33 2.29 0.73 -2.81
N ALA A 34 2.90 -0.01 -1.89
CA ALA A 34 2.18 -0.74 -0.85
C ALA A 34 1.39 0.20 0.08
N LEU A 35 2.00 1.31 0.50
CA LEU A 35 1.34 2.32 1.32
C LEU A 35 0.19 3.01 0.58
N HIS A 36 0.32 3.28 -0.73
CA HIS A 36 -0.80 3.77 -1.54
C HIS A 36 -1.95 2.77 -1.62
N THR A 37 -1.66 1.48 -1.72
CA THR A 37 -2.68 0.43 -1.70
C THR A 37 -3.45 0.43 -0.38
N ILE A 38 -2.75 0.57 0.75
CA ILE A 38 -3.34 0.68 2.09
C ILE A 38 -4.23 1.93 2.19
N ALA A 39 -3.69 3.10 1.81
CA ALA A 39 -4.44 4.36 1.84
C ALA A 39 -5.74 4.26 1.01
N GLU A 40 -5.68 3.68 -0.20
CA GLU A 40 -6.86 3.50 -1.05
C GLU A 40 -7.86 2.47 -0.50
N ALA A 41 -7.40 1.46 0.23
CA ALA A 41 -8.27 0.50 0.92
C ALA A 41 -8.96 1.14 2.13
N GLN A 42 -8.23 1.89 2.96
CA GLN A 42 -8.78 2.62 4.10
C GLN A 42 -9.80 3.68 3.68
N LYS A 43 -9.54 4.45 2.61
CA LYS A 43 -10.49 5.41 2.03
C LYS A 43 -11.84 4.78 1.65
N LYS A 44 -11.85 3.48 1.35
CA LYS A 44 -13.06 2.71 1.00
C LYS A 44 -13.68 2.01 2.23
N GLY A 45 -13.27 2.39 3.44
CA GLY A 45 -13.71 1.80 4.71
C GLY A 45 -13.10 0.43 5.01
N GLY A 46 -12.00 0.05 4.34
CA GLY A 46 -11.32 -1.22 4.57
C GLY A 46 -10.35 -1.16 5.74
N VAL A 47 -10.28 -2.22 6.54
CA VAL A 47 -9.26 -2.40 7.59
C VAL A 47 -8.00 -2.98 6.96
N CYS A 48 -6.84 -2.41 7.31
CA CYS A 48 -5.55 -2.84 6.78
C CYS A 48 -4.61 -3.28 7.89
N ALA A 49 -3.69 -4.18 7.55
CA ALA A 49 -2.57 -4.56 8.40
C ALA A 49 -1.26 -4.42 7.62
N PHE A 50 -0.21 -3.99 8.31
CA PHE A 50 1.14 -3.88 7.79
C PHE A 50 2.10 -4.64 8.72
N VAL A 51 2.78 -5.64 8.16
CA VAL A 51 3.78 -6.44 8.89
C VAL A 51 5.15 -5.91 8.51
N ASP A 52 5.80 -5.19 9.41
CA ASP A 52 7.08 -4.54 9.16
C ASP A 52 8.24 -5.37 9.71
N ALA A 53 8.68 -6.36 8.92
CA ALA A 53 9.84 -7.16 9.28
C ALA A 53 11.18 -6.40 9.20
N GLU A 54 11.21 -5.23 8.54
CA GLU A 54 12.43 -4.45 8.30
C GLU A 54 12.60 -3.28 9.29
N HIS A 55 11.60 -3.03 10.14
CA HIS A 55 11.51 -1.85 11.02
C HIS A 55 11.79 -0.53 10.26
N ALA A 56 11.36 -0.46 9.01
CA ALA A 56 11.71 0.61 8.06
C ALA A 56 10.53 1.55 7.75
N LEU A 57 9.34 1.30 8.33
CA LEU A 57 8.18 2.15 8.11
C LEU A 57 8.40 3.56 8.70
N ASP A 58 8.39 4.57 7.83
CA ASP A 58 8.31 5.97 8.24
C ASP A 58 6.83 6.39 8.40
N PRO A 59 6.32 6.58 9.64
CA PRO A 59 4.93 6.96 9.87
C PRO A 59 4.60 8.38 9.39
N VAL A 60 5.58 9.28 9.33
CA VAL A 60 5.35 10.64 8.81
C VAL A 60 5.13 10.57 7.30
N TYR A 61 5.92 9.77 6.60
CA TYR A 61 5.75 9.55 5.16
C TYR A 61 4.43 8.83 4.84
N ALA A 62 4.10 7.75 5.57
CA ALA A 62 2.84 7.02 5.38
C ALA A 62 1.60 7.92 5.51
N ARG A 63 1.56 8.79 6.53
CA ARG A 63 0.48 9.79 6.69
C ARG A 63 0.39 10.74 5.50
N LYS A 64 1.51 11.22 4.96
CA LYS A 64 1.52 12.09 3.77
C LYS A 64 0.96 11.40 2.52
N LEU A 65 1.10 10.07 2.42
CA LEU A 65 0.49 9.28 1.34
C LEU A 65 -1.01 9.01 1.55
N GLY A 66 -1.56 9.41 2.70
CA GLY A 66 -2.98 9.26 3.04
C GLY A 66 -3.31 7.97 3.79
N VAL A 67 -2.31 7.31 4.38
CA VAL A 67 -2.55 6.19 5.30
C VAL A 67 -3.06 6.74 6.62
N ASP A 68 -4.16 6.18 7.10
CA ASP A 68 -4.63 6.38 8.46
C ASP A 68 -3.84 5.46 9.40
N LEU A 69 -2.94 6.04 10.18
CA LEU A 69 -2.08 5.26 11.07
C LEU A 69 -2.74 4.90 12.40
N ASP A 70 -3.82 5.59 12.77
CA ASP A 70 -4.53 5.30 14.01
C ASP A 70 -5.35 4.01 13.84
N ASP A 71 -5.84 3.76 12.61
CA ASP A 71 -6.60 2.57 12.21
C ASP A 71 -5.76 1.53 11.44
N LEU A 72 -4.44 1.66 11.38
CA LEU A 72 -3.55 0.67 10.76
C LEU A 72 -3.07 -0.34 11.80
N LEU A 73 -3.35 -1.64 11.58
CA LEU A 73 -2.78 -2.70 12.39
C LEU A 73 -1.31 -2.90 12.02
N ILE A 74 -0.39 -2.67 12.95
CA ILE A 74 1.06 -2.77 12.70
C ILE A 74 1.66 -3.82 13.63
N SER A 75 2.51 -4.70 13.08
CA SER A 75 3.31 -5.68 13.82
C SER A 75 4.75 -5.68 13.33
#